data_AF-A0A3S4FVP7-F1
#
_entry.id   AF-A0A3S4FVP7-F1
#
_cell.length_a   1.000
_cell.length_b   1.000
_cell.length_c   1.000
_cell.angle_alpha   90.00
_cell.angle_beta   90.00
_cell.angle_gamma   90.00
#
_symmetry.space_group_name_H-M   'P 1'
#
loop_
_entity.id
_entity.type
_entity.pdbx_description
1 polymer ?
#
loop_
_entity_poly.entity_id
_entity_poly.type
_entity_poly.pdbx_seq_one_letter_code
_entity_poly.pdbx_strand_id
1 'polypeptide(L)' 'MFVRLKNCLLLAQEKHEIAQSADCEAVARFYFTVQQGMVTRARDGETKAQLDTTAKSAMLLWPALTGSLT' A
#
# COMPACT_ATOMS: atom_id res chain seq x y z
N MET A 1 4.13 12.10 -0.45
CA MET A 1 3.32 10.90 -0.77
C MET A 1 2.88 10.17 0.50
N PHE A 2 3.80 9.81 1.41
CA PHE A 2 3.47 9.10 2.65
C PHE A 2 2.33 9.74 3.47
N VAL A 3 2.41 11.05 3.76
CA VAL A 3 1.37 11.77 4.53
C VAL A 3 -0.01 11.68 3.87
N ARG A 4 -0.07 11.83 2.55
CA ARG A 4 -1.33 11.71 1.79
C ARG A 4 -1.90 10.30 1.86
N LEU A 5 -1.06 9.28 1.76
CA LEU A 5 -1.49 7.89 1.87
C LEU A 5 -2.01 7.58 3.27
N LYS A 6 -1.31 8.01 4.33
CA LYS A 6 -1.76 7.86 5.70
C LYS A 6 -3.12 8.52 5.93
N ASN A 7 -3.29 9.77 5.49
CA ASN A 7 -4.56 10.48 5.64
C ASN A 7 -5.70 9.78 4.88
N CYS A 8 -5.44 9.21 3.70
CA CYS A 8 -6.43 8.43 2.98
C CYS A 8 -6.87 7.19 3.76
N LEU A 9 -5.93 6.49 4.42
CA LEU A 9 -6.23 5.31 5.23
C LEU A 9 -7.04 5.67 6.48
N LEU A 10 -6.72 6.79 7.14
CA LEU A 10 -7.51 7.29 8.28
C LEU A 10 -8.95 7.61 7.86
N LEU A 11 -9.15 8.27 6.71
CA LEU A 11 -10.50 8.50 6.18
C LEU A 11 -11.24 7.20 5.84
N ALA A 12 -10.54 6.18 5.34
CA ALA A 12 -11.12 4.88 5.08
C ALA A 12 -11.54 4.16 6.38
N GLN A 13 -10.77 4.28 7.47
CA GLN A 13 -11.16 3.77 8.79
C GLN A 13 -12.41 4.47 9.32
N GLU A 14 -12.46 5.80 9.24
CA GLU A 14 -13.62 6.58 9.68
C GLU A 14 -14.89 6.17 8.94
N LYS A 15 -14.76 5.84 7.65
CA LYS A 15 -15.85 5.35 6.80
C LYS A 15 -16.14 3.85 6.94
N HIS A 16 -15.40 3.14 7.80
CA HIS A 16 -15.51 1.69 7.96
C HIS A 16 -15.27 0.91 6.66
N GLU A 17 -14.47 1.45 5.74
CA GLU A 17 -14.04 0.75 4.51
C GLU A 17 -12.90 -0.24 4.79
N ILE A 18 -12.20 -0.05 5.91
CA ILE A 18 -11.17 -0.94 6.46
C ILE A 18 -11.40 -1.11 7.97
N ALA A 19 -10.77 -2.10 8.60
CA ALA A 19 -10.96 -2.35 10.02
C ALA A 19 -10.47 -1.17 10.89
N GLN A 20 -11.22 -0.88 11.97
CA GLN A 20 -10.79 0.12 12.96
C GLN A 20 -9.51 -0.30 13.70
N SER A 21 -9.18 -1.58 13.72
CA SER A 21 -7.93 -2.12 14.27
C SER A 21 -6.73 -2.01 13.32
N ALA A 22 -6.93 -1.56 12.07
CA ALA A 22 -5.83 -1.44 11.12
C ALA A 22 -4.80 -0.40 11.56
N ASP A 23 -3.52 -0.75 11.49
CA ASP A 23 -2.44 0.21 11.72
C ASP A 23 -2.18 1.01 10.43
N CYS A 24 -2.85 2.15 10.28
CA CYS A 24 -2.70 3.01 9.10
C CYS A 24 -1.26 3.49 8.89
N GLU A 25 -0.46 3.64 9.94
CA GLU A 25 0.94 4.04 9.78
C GLU A 25 1.77 2.90 9.20
N ALA A 26 1.61 1.68 9.72
CA ALA A 26 2.27 0.50 9.18
C ALA A 26 1.87 0.23 7.73
N VAL A 27 0.58 0.32 7.40
CA VAL A 27 0.08 0.15 6.02
C VAL A 27 0.68 1.21 5.09
N ALA A 28 0.67 2.49 5.50
CA ALA A 28 1.26 3.56 4.70
C ALA A 28 2.76 3.35 4.47
N ARG A 29 3.49 2.88 5.49
CA ARG A 29 4.94 2.63 5.42
C ARG A 29 5.27 1.48 4.49
N PHE A 30 4.48 0.40 4.52
CA PHE A 30 4.63 -0.73 3.60
C PHE A 30 4.51 -0.27 2.15
N TYR A 31 3.38 0.34 1.77
CA TYR A 31 3.14 0.75 0.38
C TYR A 31 4.06 1.88 -0.08
N PHE A 32 4.45 2.79 0.81
CA PHE A 32 5.46 3.79 0.47
C PHE A 32 6.81 3.15 0.16
N THR A 33 7.22 2.13 0.94
CA THR A 33 8.46 1.37 0.69
C THR A 33 8.40 0.62 -0.64
N VAL A 34 7.27 -0.05 -0.93
CA VAL A 34 7.05 -0.73 -2.22
C VAL A 34 7.19 0.26 -3.38
N GLN A 35 6.54 1.42 -3.30
CA GLN A 35 6.62 2.45 -4.33
C GLN A 35 8.06 2.94 -4.54
N GLN A 36 8.80 3.22 -3.46
CA GLN A 36 10.20 3.67 -3.56
C GLN A 36 11.10 2.60 -4.21
N GLY A 37 10.90 1.33 -3.86
CA GLY A 37 11.58 0.21 -4.51
C GLY A 37 11.27 0.12 -6.00
N MET A 38 10.00 0.29 -6.39
CA MET A 38 9.59 0.31 -7.80
C MET A 38 10.22 1.46 -8.58
N VAL A 39 10.33 2.65 -7.99
CA VAL A 39 10.99 3.81 -8.63
C VAL A 39 12.47 3.51 -8.89
N THR A 40 13.15 2.85 -7.96
CA THR A 40 14.55 2.45 -8.11
C THR A 40 14.70 1.44 -9.25
N ARG A 41 13.91 0.36 -9.22
CA ARG A 41 13.95 -0.68 -10.27
C ARG A 41 13.56 -0.17 -11.66
N ALA A 42 12.65 0.81 -11.73
CA ALA A 42 12.32 1.47 -12.99
C ALA A 42 13.52 2.24 -13.58
N ARG A 43 14.33 2.89 -12.73
CA ARG A 43 15.58 3.54 -13.16
C ARG A 43 16.62 2.54 -13.61
N ASP A 44 16.66 1.37 -12.97
CA ASP A 44 17.56 0.26 -13.31
C ASP A 44 17.12 -0.50 -14.58
N GLY A 45 16.00 -0.12 -15.20
CA GLY A 45 15.54 -0.65 -16.48
C GLY A 45 14.54 -1.80 -16.40
N GLU A 46 13.92 -2.05 -15.24
CA GLU A 46 12.79 -2.99 -15.18
C GLU A 46 11.64 -2.54 -16.08
N THR A 47 11.09 -3.49 -16.81
CA THR A 47 9.94 -3.26 -17.68
C THR A 47 8.69 -2.94 -16.86
N LYS A 48 7.73 -2.27 -17.50
CA LYS A 48 6.40 -2.04 -16.92
C LYS A 48 5.75 -3.33 -16.42
N ALA A 49 5.89 -4.45 -17.14
CA ALA A 49 5.30 -5.72 -16.76
C ALA A 49 5.88 -6.29 -15.44
N GLN A 50 7.19 -6.12 -15.22
CA GLN A 50 7.85 -6.52 -13.97
C GLN A 50 7.41 -5.64 -12.80
N LEU A 51 7.31 -4.33 -13.02
CA LEU A 51 6.82 -3.39 -12.01
C LEU A 51 5.34 -3.63 -11.67
N ASP A 52 4.49 -3.88 -12.68
CA ASP A 52 3.08 -4.22 -12.48
C ASP A 52 2.94 -5.54 -11.68
N THR A 53 3.85 -6.49 -11.87
CA THR A 53 3.89 -7.73 -11.06
C THR A 53 4.16 -7.42 -9.58
N THR A 54 5.14 -6.55 -9.29
CA THR A 54 5.38 -6.08 -7.91
C THR A 54 4.13 -5.45 -7.31
N ALA A 55 3.48 -4.54 -8.04
CA ALA A 55 2.30 -3.84 -7.55
C ALA A 55 1.16 -4.82 -7.22
N LYS A 56 0.90 -5.78 -8.12
CA LYS A 56 -0.09 -6.83 -7.90
C LYS A 56 0.22 -7.67 -6.67
N SER A 57 1.47 -8.09 -6.51
CA SER A 57 1.91 -8.84 -5.32
C SER A 57 1.71 -8.05 -4.03
N ALA A 58 2.03 -6.75 -4.02
CA ALA A 58 1.80 -5.90 -2.85
C ALA A 58 0.30 -5.71 -2.54
N MET A 59 -0.56 -5.71 -3.56
CA MET A 59 -2.01 -5.61 -3.36
C MET A 59 -2.65 -6.88 -2.77
N LEU A 60 -2.03 -8.05 -2.97
CA LEU A 60 -2.50 -9.29 -2.32
C LEU A 60 -2.42 -9.21 -0.78
N LEU A 61 -1.51 -8.38 -0.25
CA LEU A 61 -1.35 -8.19 1.19
C LEU A 61 -2.36 -7.21 1.78
N TRP A 62 -3.10 -6.47 0.95
CA TRP A 62 -4.06 -5.46 1.40
C TRP A 62 -5.02 -5.97 2.48
N PRO A 63 -5.73 -7.11 2.30
CA PRO A 63 -6.69 -7.59 3.30
C PRO A 63 -6.03 -7.92 4.64
N ALA A 64 -4.78 -8.41 4.62
CA ALA A 64 -4.03 -8.74 5.82
C ALA A 64 -3.57 -7.47 6.58
N LEU A 65 -3.23 -6.41 5.86
CA LEU A 65 -2.77 -5.15 6.44
C LEU A 65 -3.91 -4.26 6.93
N THR A 66 -5.05 -4.28 6.27
CA THR A 66 -6.17 -3.39 6.58
C THR A 66 -7.28 -4.05 7.42
N GLY A 67 -7.17 -5.36 7.66
CA GLY A 67 -8.23 -6.17 8.21
C GLY A 67 -9.41 -6.27 7.24
N SER A 68 -9.87 -7.49 6.96
CA SER A 68 -11.16 -7.67 6.30
C SER A 68 -12.27 -7.32 7.28
N LEU A 69 -13.28 -6.57 6.83
CA LEU A 69 -14.55 -6.48 7.54
C LEU A 69 -15.15 -7.90 7.59
N THR A 70 -15.02 -8.58 8.73
CA THR A 70 -15.75 -9.82 9.04
C THR A 70 -17.16 -9.50 9.48
#